data_AF-A0A966ICK3-F1
#
_entry.id   AF-A0A966ICK3-F1
#
_cell.length_a   1.000
_cell.length_b   1.000
_cell.length_c   1.000
_cell.angle_alpha   90.00
_cell.angle_beta   90.00
_cell.angle_gamma   90.00
#
_symmetry.space_group_name_H-M   'P 1'
#
loop_
_entity.id
_entity.type
_entity.pdbx_description
1 polymer ?
#
loop_
_entity_poly.entity_id
_entity_poly.type
_entity_poly.pdbx_seq_one_letter_code
_entity_poly.pdbx_strand_id
1 'polypeptide(L)' 'LTQAGFLVKTVEAFDANQPLGVVIAQAPTAGETKIIGSSVTITINKAPTNG' A
#
# COMPACT_ATOMS: atom_id res chain seq x y z
N LEU A 1 7.55 -15.72 -6.96
CA LEU A 1 6.63 -14.82 -6.23
C LEU A 1 5.44 -14.46 -7.13
N THR A 2 4.57 -15.42 -7.44
CA THR A 2 3.27 -15.14 -8.05
C THR A 2 2.27 -15.18 -6.89
N GLN A 3 2.18 -14.06 -6.18
CA GLN A 3 1.42 -13.98 -4.93
C GLN A 3 -0.08 -13.97 -5.26
N ALA A 4 -0.72 -15.12 -5.08
CA ALA A 4 -2.12 -15.31 -4.71
C ALA A 4 -3.19 -14.42 -5.39
N GLY A 5 -3.17 -14.19 -6.71
CA GLY A 5 -4.32 -13.64 -7.44
C GLY A 5 -4.89 -12.29 -6.94
N PHE A 6 -4.19 -11.54 -6.08
CA PHE A 6 -4.64 -10.24 -5.61
C PHE A 6 -4.09 -9.15 -6.54
N LEU A 7 -4.94 -8.17 -6.85
CA LEU A 7 -4.54 -7.00 -7.63
C LEU A 7 -3.93 -5.98 -6.67
N VAL A 8 -2.67 -5.59 -6.84
CA VAL A 8 -2.04 -4.58 -5.98
C VAL A 8 -2.29 -3.19 -6.57
N LYS A 9 -2.80 -2.28 -5.75
CA LYS A 9 -2.93 -0.86 -6.05
C LYS A 9 -2.00 -0.07 -5.14
N THR A 10 -1.11 0.71 -5.72
CA THR A 10 -0.23 1.61 -4.96
C THR A 10 -0.84 3.01 -4.91
N VAL A 11 -0.82 3.62 -3.72
CA VAL A 11 -1.21 5.01 -3.48
C VAL A 11 -0.04 5.69 -2.77
N GLU A 12 0.13 6.99 -3.02
CA GLU A 12 1.19 7.78 -2.40
C GLU A 12 0.56 8.75 -1.39
N ALA A 13 1.17 8.87 -0.21
CA ALA A 13 0.81 9.86 0.79
C ALA A 13 2.08 10.32 1.52
N PHE A 14 2.01 11.43 2.26
CA PHE A 14 3.15 11.95 3.00
C PHE A 14 2.91 11.86 4.52
N ASP A 15 3.87 11.28 5.23
CA ASP A 15 3.98 11.29 6.69
C ASP A 15 5.39 11.71 7.09
N ALA A 16 5.50 12.87 7.73
CA ALA A 16 6.78 13.45 8.16
C ALA A 16 7.46 12.66 9.29
N ASN A 17 6.73 11.78 9.98
CA ASN A 17 7.27 10.96 11.07
C ASN A 17 7.85 9.63 10.59
N GLN A 18 7.68 9.31 9.31
CA GLN A 18 8.15 8.06 8.72
C GLN A 18 9.17 8.31 7.61
N PRO A 19 10.12 7.39 7.37
CA PRO A 19 11.04 7.51 6.26
C PRO A 19 10.31 7.51 4.91
N LEU A 20 10.86 8.18 3.90
CA LEU A 20 10.33 8.09 2.54
C LEU A 20 10.59 6.70 1.94
N GLY A 21 9.66 6.25 1.10
CA GLY A 21 9.73 4.95 0.42
C GLY A 21 9.20 3.76 1.23
N VAL A 22 8.76 3.96 2.48
CA VAL A 22 8.18 2.88 3.30
C VAL A 22 6.66 2.77 3.13
N VAL A 23 6.11 1.59 3.39
CA VAL A 23 4.66 1.40 3.48
C VAL A 23 4.18 1.98 4.80
N ILE A 24 3.23 2.91 4.74
CA ILE A 24 2.66 3.57 5.92
C ILE A 24 1.22 3.14 6.20
N ALA A 25 0.55 2.54 5.22
CA ALA A 25 -0.74 1.90 5.40
C ALA A 25 -0.97 0.82 4.36
N GLN A 26 -1.80 -0.16 4.71
CA GLN A 26 -2.33 -1.13 3.77
C GLN A 26 -3.79 -1.45 4.09
N ALA A 27 -4.55 -1.77 3.05
CA ALA A 27 -5.94 -2.20 3.17
C ALA A 27 -6.20 -3.40 2.23
N PRO A 28 -6.76 -4.53 2.72
CA PRO A 28 -7.13 -4.78 4.12
C PRO A 28 -5.91 -4.85 5.05
N THR A 29 -6.14 -4.85 6.36
CA THR A 29 -5.04 -4.96 7.34
C THR A 29 -4.37 -6.34 7.25
N ALA A 30 -3.14 -6.45 7.77
CA ALA A 30 -2.43 -7.72 7.76
C ALA A 30 -3.22 -8.78 8.54
N GLY A 31 -3.36 -9.98 7.96
CA GLY A 31 -4.06 -11.09 8.60
C GLY A 31 -5.57 -11.10 8.39
N GLU A 32 -6.15 -10.09 7.74
CA GLU A 32 -7.54 -10.17 7.27
C GLU A 32 -7.65 -11.09 6.05
N THR A 33 -8.63 -12.00 6.08
CA THR A 33 -8.93 -12.87 4.96
C THR A 33 -9.66 -12.09 3.89
N LYS A 34 -9.13 -12.08 2.67
CA LYS A 34 -9.79 -11.49 1.51
C LYS A 34 -9.99 -12.53 0.40
N ILE A 35 -11.03 -12.32 -0.40
CA ILE A 35 -11.34 -13.18 -1.54
C ILE A 35 -10.23 -13.07 -2.58
N ILE A 36 -9.65 -14.19 -2.99
CA ILE A 36 -8.66 -14.28 -4.07
C ILE A 36 -9.25 -13.62 -5.33
N GLY A 37 -8.49 -12.74 -6.00
CA GLY A 37 -9.00 -11.92 -7.12
C GLY A 37 -9.30 -10.47 -6.75
N SER A 38 -9.38 -10.14 -5.46
CA SER A 38 -9.69 -8.79 -5.00
C SER A 38 -8.44 -7.89 -4.85
N SER A 39 -8.63 -6.58 -4.67
CA SER A 39 -7.51 -5.64 -4.66
C SER A 39 -6.92 -5.35 -3.28
N VAL A 40 -5.60 -5.34 -3.13
CA VAL A 40 -4.92 -4.82 -1.93
C VAL A 40 -4.40 -3.42 -2.25
N THR A 41 -4.67 -2.46 -1.36
CA THR A 41 -4.11 -1.11 -1.48
C THR A 41 -2.90 -0.99 -0.56
N ILE A 42 -1.79 -0.51 -1.11
CA ILE A 42 -0.57 -0.20 -0.38
C ILE A 42 -0.33 1.31 -0.48
N THR A 43 -0.19 1.97 0.66
CA THR A 43 0.14 3.39 0.74
C THR A 43 1.62 3.56 1.04
N ILE A 44 2.36 4.18 0.12
CA ILE A 44 3.79 4.45 0.26
C ILE A 44 3.98 5.90 0.72
N ASN A 45 4.88 6.10 1.68
CA ASN A 45 5.32 7.43 2.07
C ASN A 45 6.16 8.05 0.96
N LYS A 46 5.72 9.16 0.41
CA LYS A 46 6.45 9.89 -0.62
C LYS A 46 6.41 11.38 -0.33
N ALA A 47 7.50 12.06 -0.67
CA ALA A 47 7.54 13.51 -0.57
C ALA A 47 6.43 14.12 -1.43
N PRO A 48 5.77 15.20 -0.98
CA PRO A 48 4.84 15.94 -1.81
C PRO A 48 5.55 16.38 -3.08
N THR A 49 5.06 15.94 -4.23
CA THR A 49 5.50 16.50 -5.50
C THR A 49 4.85 17.86 -5.64
N ASN A 50 5.60 18.93 -5.38
CA ASN A 50 5.20 20.27 -5.81
C ASN A 50 5.17 20.22 -7.35
N GLY A 51 3.96 20.14 -7.92
CA GLY A 51 3.75 20.29 -9.36
C GLY A 51 4.06 21.70 -9.83
#